data_AF-A0A0V0SRG6-F1
#
_entry.id   AF-A0A0V0SRG6-F1
#
_cell.length_a   1.000
_cell.length_b   1.000
_cell.length_c   1.000
_cell.angle_alpha   90.00
_cell.angle_beta   90.00
_cell.angle_gamma   90.00
#
_symmetry.space_group_name_H-M   'P 1'
#
loop_
_entity.id
_entity.type
_entity.pdbx_description
1 polymer ?
#
loop_
_entity_poly.entity_id
_entity_poly.type
_entity_poly.pdbx_seq_one_letter_code
_entity_poly.pdbx_strand_id
1 'polypeptide(L)' 'MIDHITFQSNLYAHRECNNRAFTVSPQEIRQFIGVILLSGYNCQPEAKYYWSTQPDMGAQGAISCMSRNRFMEIK' A
#
# COMPACT_ATOMS: atom_id res chain seq x y z
N MET A 1 16.95 3.85 4.21
CA MET A 1 16.10 2.63 4.26
C MET A 1 14.96 2.70 3.25
N ILE A 2 14.05 3.67 3.35
CA ILE A 2 12.90 3.82 2.41
C ILE A 2 13.36 3.94 0.96
N ASP A 3 14.41 4.70 0.67
CA ASP A 3 14.88 4.88 -0.71
C ASP A 3 15.41 3.58 -1.32
N HIS A 4 16.02 2.73 -0.51
CA HIS A 4 16.48 1.41 -0.94
C HIS A 4 15.30 0.49 -1.26
N ILE A 5 14.28 0.44 -0.40
CA ILE A 5 13.05 -0.32 -0.66
C ILE A 5 12.40 0.18 -1.96
N THR A 6 12.26 1.49 -2.11
CA THR A 6 11.67 2.11 -3.31
C THR A 6 12.44 1.72 -4.57
N PHE A 7 13.77 1.82 -4.54
CA PHE A 7 14.62 1.43 -5.67
C PHE A 7 14.44 -0.04 -6.03
N GLN A 8 14.48 -0.94 -5.05
CA GLN A 8 14.33 -2.38 -5.29
C GLN A 8 12.93 -2.76 -5.76
N SER A 9 11.88 -2.15 -5.21
CA SER A 9 10.49 -2.37 -5.64
C SER A 9 10.29 -1.99 -7.11
N ASN A 10 10.79 -0.82 -7.53
CA ASN A 10 10.73 -0.41 -8.94
C ASN A 10 11.56 -1.33 -9.84
N LEU A 11 12.77 -1.71 -9.39
CA LEU A 11 13.65 -2.61 -10.13
C LEU A 11 12.98 -3.96 -10.39
N TYR A 12 12.38 -4.55 -9.35
CA TYR A 12 11.65 -5.81 -9.43
C TYR A 12 10.46 -5.70 -10.38
N ALA A 13 9.62 -4.68 -10.24
CA ALA A 13 8.45 -4.50 -11.10
C ALA A 13 8.84 -4.37 -12.58
N HIS A 14 9.90 -3.64 -12.89
CA HIS A 14 10.35 -3.43 -14.27
C HIS A 14 11.03 -4.65 -14.88
N ARG A 15 11.78 -5.42 -14.09
CA ARG A 15 12.59 -6.54 -14.60
C ARG A 15 11.86 -7.88 -14.50
N GLU A 16 11.38 -8.21 -13.31
CA GLU A 16 10.81 -9.52 -13.01
C GLU A 16 9.33 -9.59 -13.41
N CYS A 17 8.57 -8.52 -13.18
CA CYS A 17 7.16 -8.47 -13.58
C CYS A 17 6.95 -7.91 -14.99
N ASN A 18 8.02 -7.45 -15.66
CA ASN A 18 7.97 -6.78 -16.96
C ASN A 18 6.95 -5.62 -17.03
N ASN A 19 6.66 -4.98 -15.89
CA ASN A 19 5.74 -3.86 -15.80
C ASN A 19 6.52 -2.55 -15.73
N ARG A 20 6.78 -1.96 -16.90
CA ARG A 20 7.50 -0.69 -17.02
C ARG A 20 6.66 0.54 -16.66
N ALA A 21 5.33 0.40 -16.67
CA ALA A 21 4.42 1.49 -16.33
C ALA A 21 4.28 1.67 -14.82
N PHE A 22 4.45 0.59 -14.05
CA PHE A 22 4.41 0.65 -12.60
C PHE A 22 5.67 1.32 -12.04
N THR A 23 5.48 2.39 -11.29
CA THR A 23 6.54 3.01 -10.48
C THR A 23 5.97 3.42 -9.14
N VAL A 24 6.76 3.33 -8.08
CA VAL A 24 6.42 3.78 -6.73
C VAL A 24 7.42 4.83 -6.26
N SER A 25 6.92 5.82 -5.53
CA SER A 25 7.73 6.87 -4.89
C SER A 25 8.09 6.52 -3.43
N PRO A 26 9.13 7.15 -2.85
CA PRO A 26 9.44 6.99 -1.43
C PRO A 26 8.28 7.38 -0.50
N GLN A 27 7.44 8.34 -0.93
CA GLN A 27 6.25 8.75 -0.18
C GLN A 27 5.19 7.64 -0.17
N GLU A 28 4.93 7.02 -1.33
CA GLU A 28 3.97 5.91 -1.42
C GLU A 28 4.44 4.70 -0.61
N ILE A 29 5.74 4.40 -0.60
CA ILE A 29 6.29 3.33 0.25
C ILE A 29 6.07 3.65 1.74
N ARG A 30 6.26 4.90 2.17
CA ARG A 30 5.95 5.30 3.56
C ARG A 30 4.46 5.12 3.89
N GLN A 31 3.58 5.54 3.00
CA GLN A 31 2.13 5.38 3.16
C GLN A 31 1.73 3.91 3.21
N PHE A 32 2.26 3.09 2.30
CA PHE A 32 2.03 1.65 2.25
C PHE A 32 2.45 0.95 3.54
N ILE A 33 3.66 1.24 4.05
CA ILE A 33 4.14 0.73 5.34
C ILE A 33 3.24 1.20 6.49
N GLY A 34 2.78 2.45 6.46
CA GLY A 34 1.82 2.97 7.45
C GLY A 34 0.52 2.17 7.49
N VAL A 35 -0.03 1.81 6.34
CA VAL A 35 -1.22 0.95 6.26
C VAL A 35 -0.94 -0.47 6.75
N ILE A 36 0.25 -1.03 6.46
CA ILE A 36 0.66 -2.34 7.01
C ILE A 36 0.71 -2.28 8.55
N LEU A 37 1.31 -1.26 9.12
CA LEU A 37 1.37 -1.10 10.58
C LEU A 37 -0.02 -0.96 11.20
N LEU A 38 -0.89 -0.17 10.58
CA LEU A 38 -2.29 -0.06 10.99
C LEU A 38 -3.02 -1.41 10.92
N SER A 39 -2.70 -2.23 9.92
CA SER A 39 -3.33 -3.55 9.77
C SER A 39 -3.00 -4.52 10.89
N GLY A 40 -1.82 -4.37 11.51
CA GLY A 40 -1.45 -5.13 12.70
C GLY A 40 -2.18 -4.69 13.97
N TYR A 41 -2.67 -3.44 14.02
CA TYR A 41 -3.46 -2.92 15.15
C TYR A 41 -4.96 -3.17 14.99
N ASN A 42 -5.50 -2.88 13.80
CA ASN A 42 -6.89 -3.12 13.44
C ASN A 42 -6.94 -4.35 12.52
N CYS A 43 -6.98 -5.54 13.08
CA CYS A 43 -7.01 -6.79 12.31
C CYS A 43 -8.37 -6.96 11.60
N GLN A 44 -8.41 -6.59 10.32
CA GLN A 44 -9.56 -6.85 9.46
C GLN A 44 -9.36 -8.20 8.73
N PRO A 45 -10.46 -8.92 8.39
CA PRO A 45 -10.34 -10.23 7.72
C PRO A 45 -9.60 -10.16 6.39
N GLU A 46 -9.74 -9.04 5.68
CA GLU A 46 -9.06 -8.77 4.43
C GLU A 46 -8.67 -7.29 4.32
N ALA A 47 -7.54 -7.00 3.67
CA ALA A 47 -7.05 -5.64 3.49
C ALA A 47 -8.04 -4.70 2.76
N LYS A 48 -8.90 -5.24 1.90
CA LYS A 48 -9.90 -4.44 1.18
C LYS A 48 -10.89 -3.72 2.12
N TYR A 49 -11.11 -4.27 3.32
CA TYR A 49 -12.09 -3.72 4.27
C TYR A 49 -11.61 -2.41 4.92
N TYR A 50 -10.30 -2.13 4.94
CA TYR A 50 -9.81 -0.82 5.41
C TYR A 50 -10.36 0.36 4.62
N TRP A 51 -10.80 0.15 3.37
CA TRP A 51 -11.45 1.15 2.52
C TRP A 51 -12.96 0.95 2.38
N SER A 52 -13.58 0.16 3.28
CA SER A 52 -15.03 0.03 3.32
C SER A 52 -15.67 1.37 3.65
N THR A 53 -16.81 1.67 3.01
CA THR A 53 -17.66 2.83 3.34
C THR A 53 -18.64 2.53 4.48
N GLN A 54 -18.65 1.30 5.00
CA GLN A 54 -19.51 0.94 6.13
C GLN A 54 -18.99 1.60 7.41
N PRO A 55 -19.89 2.13 8.28
CA PRO A 55 -19.54 2.94 9.44
C PRO A 55 -18.48 2.32 10.36
N ASP A 56 -18.51 1.00 10.54
CA ASP A 56 -17.67 0.29 11.52
C ASP A 56 -16.50 -0.49 10.90
N MET A 57 -16.36 -0.46 9.57
CA MET A 57 -15.31 -1.22 8.86
C MET A 57 -14.21 -0.34 8.28
N GLY A 58 -14.55 0.88 7.85
CA GLY A 58 -13.59 1.79 7.23
C GLY A 58 -12.54 2.28 8.22
N ALA A 59 -11.27 2.21 7.85
CA ALA A 59 -10.19 2.81 8.62
C ALA A 59 -9.83 4.16 7.99
N GLN A 60 -10.33 5.26 8.57
CA GLN A 60 -10.10 6.61 8.04
C GLN A 60 -8.62 6.94 7.83
N GLY A 61 -7.73 6.40 8.67
CA GLY A 61 -6.29 6.50 8.48
C GLY A 61 -5.80 5.86 7.17
N ALA A 62 -6.29 4.68 6.80
CA ALA A 62 -5.94 4.04 5.53
C ALA A 62 -6.53 4.79 4.33
N ILE A 63 -7.81 5.19 4.42
CA ILE A 63 -8.54 5.90 3.36
C ILE A 63 -7.87 7.23 2.99
N SER A 64 -7.43 8.00 3.99
CA SER A 64 -6.76 9.29 3.79
C SER A 64 -5.32 9.16 3.29
N CYS A 65 -4.65 8.03 3.53
CA CYS A 65 -3.25 7.84 3.20
C CYS A 65 -2.99 7.37 1.76
N MET A 66 -3.78 6.42 1.26
CA MET A 66 -3.58 5.83 -0.07
C MET A 66 -4.89 5.20 -0.55
N SER A 67 -5.11 5.08 -1.86
CA SER A 67 -6.30 4.38 -2.38
C SER A 67 -6.17 2.86 -2.25
N ARG A 68 -7.31 2.17 -2.09
CA ARG A 68 -7.36 0.69 -2.06
C ARG A 68 -6.67 0.06 -3.26
N ASN A 69 -6.97 0.56 -4.46
CA ASN A 69 -6.43 0.00 -5.70
C ASN A 69 -4.91 0.16 -5.75
N ARG A 70 -4.40 1.31 -5.30
CA ARG A 70 -2.96 1.55 -5.25
C ARG A 70 -2.26 0.65 -4.24
N PHE A 71 -2.86 0.47 -3.06
CA PHE A 71 -2.34 -0.47 -2.07
C PHE A 71 -2.27 -1.90 -2.61
N MET A 72 -3.33 -2.35 -3.30
CA MET A 72 -3.37 -3.68 -3.90
C MET A 72 -2.43 -3.86 -5.09
N GLU A 73 -2.08 -2.79 -5.79
CA GLU A 73 -1.09 -2.82 -6.87
C GLU A 73 0.34 -2.95 -6.33
N ILE A 74 0.60 -2.43 -5.12
CA ILE A 74 1.91 -2.49 -4.47
C ILE A 74 2.12 -3.81 -3.70
N LYS A 75 1.05 -4.39 -3.14
CA LYS A 75 1.06 -5.63 -2.36
C LYS A 75 1.31 -6.88 -3.21
#